data_AF-A0A7K3J0X5-F1
#
_entry.id   AF-A0A7K3J0X5-F1
#
_cell.length_a   1.000
_cell.length_b   1.000
_cell.length_c   1.000
_cell.angle_alpha   90.00
_cell.angle_beta   90.00
_cell.angle_gamma   90.00
#
_symmetry.space_group_name_H-M   'P 1'
#
loop_
_entity.id
_entity.type
_entity.pdbx_description
1 polymer ?
#
loop_
_entity_poly.entity_id
_entity_poly.type
_entity_poly.pdbx_seq_one_letter_code
_entity_poly.pdbx_strand_id
1 'polypeptide(L)' 'MEKKCLDCGAPLRGRTDKKFCSDQCRNNYNNKLNRDTNNFVRNVHGLLRKNRRILSDLYNDGKRRIHKDA' A
#
# COMPACT_ATOMS: atom_id res chain seq x y z
N MET A 1 9.74 -27.34 -21.27
CA MET A 1 9.60 -26.81 -19.89
C MET A 1 8.17 -26.32 -19.72
N GLU A 2 7.44 -26.80 -18.71
CA GLU A 2 6.07 -26.33 -18.46
C GLU A 2 6.07 -24.87 -18.02
N LYS A 3 5.23 -24.03 -18.65
CA LYS A 3 5.00 -22.66 -18.17
C LYS A 3 4.15 -22.70 -16.91
N LYS A 4 4.61 -22.01 -15.87
CA LYS A 4 3.95 -21.94 -14.56
C LYS A 4 3.43 -20.53 -14.29
N CYS A 5 2.35 -20.45 -13.51
CA CYS A 5 1.79 -19.19 -13.03
C CYS A 5 2.82 -18.45 -12.17
N LEU A 6 2.99 -17.14 -12.40
CA LEU A 6 3.94 -16.31 -11.65
C LEU A 6 3.56 -16.11 -10.17
N ASP A 7 2.30 -16.31 -9.78
CA ASP A 7 1.86 -16.17 -8.38
C ASP A 7 1.83 -17.51 -7.62
N CYS A 8 1.13 -18.51 -8.16
CA CYS A 8 0.83 -19.76 -7.45
C CYS A 8 1.61 -20.99 -7.96
N GLY A 9 2.41 -20.85 -9.01
CA GLY A 9 3.21 -21.94 -9.57
C GLY A 9 2.43 -23.03 -10.33
N ALA A 10 1.09 -22.95 -10.38
CA ALA A 10 0.26 -23.90 -11.11
C ALA A 10 0.59 -23.93 -12.62
N PRO A 11 0.48 -25.09 -13.28
CA PRO A 11 0.74 -25.20 -14.72
C PRO A 11 -0.24 -24.34 -15.51
N LEU A 12 0.27 -23.60 -16.49
CA LEU A 12 -0.53 -22.76 -17.36
C LEU A 12 -1.02 -23.55 -18.57
N ARG A 13 -2.30 -23.40 -18.88
CA ARG A 13 -2.95 -23.95 -20.08
C ARG A 13 -3.56 -22.84 -20.92
N GLY A 14 -3.56 -23.03 -22.23
CA GLY A 14 -4.12 -22.10 -23.21
C GLY A 14 -3.05 -21.24 -23.88
N ARG A 15 -3.36 -19.95 -24.07
CA ARG A 15 -2.52 -18.99 -24.80
C ARG A 15 -1.03 -19.07 -24.43
N THR A 16 -0.17 -19.00 -25.45
CA THR A 16 1.28 -19.07 -25.32
C THR A 16 1.88 -18.00 -24.41
N ASP A 17 1.29 -16.80 -24.38
CA ASP A 17 1.77 -15.65 -23.60
C ASP A 17 1.13 -15.54 -22.21
N LYS A 18 0.31 -16.51 -21.80
CA LYS A 18 -0.33 -16.52 -20.49
C LYS A 18 0.75 -16.52 -19.39
N LYS A 19 0.60 -15.59 -18.43
CA LYS A 19 1.49 -15.43 -17.26
C LYS A 19 0.84 -15.86 -15.94
N PHE A 20 -0.49 -15.80 -15.87
CA PHE A 20 -1.27 -16.08 -14.66
C PHE A 20 -2.39 -17.09 -14.97
N CYS A 21 -2.69 -17.97 -14.02
CA CYS A 21 -3.75 -18.96 -14.20
C CYS A 21 -5.16 -18.33 -14.07
N SER A 22 -5.29 -17.25 -13.31
CA SER A 22 -6.53 -16.51 -13.04
C SER A 22 -6.25 -15.02 -12.82
N ASP A 23 -7.31 -14.20 -12.87
CA ASP A 23 -7.22 -12.78 -12.52
C ASP A 23 -6.87 -12.58 -11.04
N GLN A 24 -7.31 -13.48 -10.15
CA GLN A 24 -6.91 -13.47 -8.74
C GLN A 24 -5.39 -13.57 -8.58
N CYS A 25 -4.75 -14.50 -9.28
CA CYS A 25 -3.29 -14.65 -9.23
C CYS A 25 -2.56 -13.43 -9.79
N ARG A 26 -3.09 -12.79 -10.85
CA ARG A 26 -2.54 -11.53 -11.36
C ARG A 26 -2.58 -10.45 -10.29
N ASN A 27 -3.73 -10.28 -9.63
CA ASN A 27 -3.93 -9.27 -8.59
C ASN A 27 -3.04 -9.54 -7.37
N ASN A 28 -2.97 -10.78 -6.89
CA ASN A 28 -2.12 -11.16 -5.77
C ASN A 28 -0.64 -10.92 -6.03
N TYR A 29 -0.16 -11.26 -7.22
CA TYR A 29 1.21 -11.01 -7.63
C TYR A 29 1.54 -9.50 -7.61
N ASN A 30 0.68 -8.68 -8.22
CA ASN A 30 0.85 -7.23 -8.23
C ASN A 30 0.74 -6.61 -6.82
N ASN A 31 -0.13 -7.16 -5.95
CA ASN A 31 -0.25 -6.74 -4.57
C ASN A 31 0.99 -7.08 -3.75
N LYS A 32 1.63 -8.24 -3.98
CA LYS A 32 2.91 -8.60 -3.35
C LYS A 32 4.02 -7.67 -3.81
N LEU A 33 4.14 -7.41 -5.11
CA LEU A 33 5.17 -6.53 -5.66
C LEU A 33 5.10 -5.11 -5.09
N ASN A 34 3.89 -4.57 -4.91
CA ASN A 34 3.70 -3.20 -4.43
C ASN A 34 3.46 -3.11 -2.91
N ARG A 35 3.62 -4.21 -2.17
CA ARG A 35 3.26 -4.27 -0.74
C ARG A 35 4.03 -3.22 0.06
N ASP A 36 5.35 -3.20 -0.07
CA ASP A 36 6.21 -2.38 0.78
C ASP A 36 6.04 -0.89 0.49
N THR A 37 6.02 -0.51 -0.80
CA THR A 37 5.74 0.87 -1.23
C THR A 37 4.37 1.34 -0.76
N ASN A 38 3.33 0.52 -0.94
CA ASN A 38 1.98 0.89 -0.51
C ASN A 38 1.88 1.01 1.03
N ASN A 39 2.58 0.15 1.78
CA ASN A 39 2.61 0.22 3.24
C ASN A 39 3.33 1.47 3.73
N PHE A 40 4.47 1.82 3.13
CA PHE A 40 5.20 3.04 3.45
C PHE A 40 4.31 4.28 3.25
N VAL A 41 3.67 4.40 2.09
CA VAL A 41 2.75 5.51 1.80
C VAL A 41 1.61 5.56 2.82
N ARG A 42 0.95 4.43 3.13
CA ARG A 42 -0.12 4.39 4.14
C ARG A 42 0.34 4.88 5.52
N ASN A 43 1.54 4.49 5.95
CA ASN A 43 2.10 4.93 7.23
C ASN A 43 2.35 6.44 7.24
N VAL A 44 2.96 6.98 6.18
CA VAL A 44 3.17 8.43 6.04
C VAL A 44 1.83 9.18 6.07
N HIS A 45 0.83 8.74 5.31
CA HIS A 45 -0.50 9.35 5.33
C HIS A 45 -1.18 9.25 6.70
N GLY A 46 -0.96 8.16 7.44
CA GLY A 46 -1.44 8.00 8.81
C GLY A 46 -0.82 9.02 9.77
N LEU A 47 0.51 9.18 9.70
CA LEU A 47 1.25 10.19 10.46
C LEU A 47 0.77 11.61 10.13
N LEU A 48 0.64 11.95 8.85
CA LEU A 48 0.17 13.27 8.43
C LEU A 48 -1.27 13.55 8.90
N ARG A 49 -2.18 12.56 8.82
CA ARG A 49 -3.54 12.71 9.34
C ARG A 49 -3.55 12.92 10.86
N LYS A 50 -2.73 12.19 11.61
CA LYS A 50 -2.59 12.37 13.07
C LYS A 50 -2.07 13.78 13.39
N ASN A 51 -1.01 14.21 12.72
CA ASN A 51 -0.43 15.55 12.90
C ASN A 51 -1.46 16.63 12.58
N ARG A 52 -2.20 16.48 11.47
CA ARG A 52 -3.27 17.41 11.11
C ARG A 52 -4.35 17.49 12.17
N ARG A 53 -4.77 16.35 12.75
CA ARG A 53 -5.78 16.33 13.83
C ARG A 53 -5.28 17.09 15.06
N ILE A 54 -4.07 16.78 15.53
CA ILE A 54 -3.46 17.45 16.69
C ILE A 54 -3.35 18.96 16.45
N LEU A 55 -2.86 19.37 15.28
CA LEU A 55 -2.75 20.79 14.93
C LEU A 55 -4.14 21.44 14.88
N SER A 56 -5.13 20.80 14.25
CA SER A 56 -6.50 21.32 14.22
C SER A 56 -7.06 21.52 15.63
N ASP A 57 -6.89 20.54 16.51
CA ASP A 57 -7.37 20.57 17.89
C ASP A 57 -6.72 21.74 18.68
N LEU A 58 -5.42 21.97 18.48
CA LEU A 58 -4.68 23.07 19.11
C LEU A 58 -5.05 24.46 18.58
N TYR A 59 -5.53 24.53 17.34
CA TYR A 59 -5.88 25.79 16.66
C TYR A 59 -7.37 26.18 16.78
N ASN A 60 -8.22 25.36 17.40
CA ASN A 60 -9.67 25.63 17.52
C ASN A 60 -10.00 26.95 18.27
N ASP A 61 -9.13 27.42 19.16
CA ASP A 61 -9.31 28.70 19.89
C ASP A 61 -8.46 29.86 19.30
N GLY A 62 -7.90 29.69 18.10
CA GLY A 62 -7.02 30.66 17.45
C GLY A 62 -5.53 30.39 17.63
N LYS A 63 -4.68 31.38 17.30
CA LYS A 63 -3.22 31.22 17.27
C LYS A 63 -2.64 31.14 18.69
N ARG A 64 -2.20 29.95 19.12
CA ARG A 64 -1.45 29.74 20.37
C ARG A 64 0.05 29.63 20.10
N ARG A 65 0.88 30.32 20.89
CA ARG A 65 2.34 30.10 20.95
C ARG A 65 2.60 29.04 22.01
N ILE A 66 3.24 27.94 21.61
CA ILE A 66 3.60 26.85 22.51
C ILE A 66 5.11 26.88 22.69
N HIS A 67 5.61 26.70 23.91
CA HIS A 67 7.05 26.55 24.15
C HIS A 67 7.53 25.23 23.55
N LYS A 68 8.79 25.17 23.10
CA LYS A 68 9.37 24.00 22.40
C LYS A 68 9.29 22.71 23.23
N ASP A 69 9.22 22.83 24.55
CA ASP A 69 9.32 21.73 25.52
C ASP A 69 7.97 21.29 26.12
N ALA A 70 6.84 21.78 25.59
CA ALA A 70 5.50 21.46 26.08
C ALA A 70 4.83 20.31 25.32
#